data_AF-A0A0R1YDW4-F1
#
_entry.id   AF-A0A0R1YDW4-F1
#
_cell.length_a   1.000
_cell.length_b   1.000
_cell.length_c   1.000
_cell.angle_alpha   90.00
_cell.angle_beta   90.00
_cell.angle_gamma   90.00
#
_symmetry.space_group_name_H-M   'P 1'
#
loop_
_entity.id
_entity.type
_entity.pdbx_description
1 polymer ?
#
loop_
_entity_poly.entity_id
_entity_poly.type
_entity_poly.pdbx_seq_one_letter_code
_entity_poly.pdbx_strand_id
1 'polypeptide(L)'
;MPVNAATAQTPAAKDANTNTVTDTKYTVPGTITLDRGSNTQFSVKLTDNQIEGIIDGAVKNGVDALKGAKPSDLSNFTVTTVKTDVSGDKSVFQQTITFEYNKNTYSVTANAKFASQQGTPYFYNKTSNEVVKDGSTVKLNNISNGFSSADLLTAIKADYAWKTSDASGSNAEMTTTASDIESQLVAQGLKRASNGDFDYPANGFDLKLTAKSEDGNTASITVRINADVNFNAPVFVVKPQTVDDKIIGGQVYYNNNIVETTSGKFEHDSKDIIFNKEDVYNTKDKKFDFASSAVVAFVQNANKNAKNGYDASAAEIAKNQQKVKVTPDTSAVNESVNGIYPVTLTATNPAGYTSKLVVWVAINGKNGEVAVEYVKEDNTKVYTIDGNVVSEAKTDALKKGVGVNTYGKLTVNGVEYTRINSKESNQFVKSSDLTNTKPAETTPAVQTTTKTINHIATAYAKDGKTVVAKNAYHAYDSITVVAEKVNGMYQVVENGKPVEKYVKAGNIDGTSRTVKHNSYVYKNNGKAYTYKKTVKKGKKHVKKTYKKLVKKGENVTTYGSAFTINGHKMYRVGKNQYIKKANF
;
A
#
# COMPACT_ATOMS: atom_id res chain seq x y z
N MET A 1 10.61 82.22 74.75
CA MET A 1 10.06 83.59 74.72
C MET A 1 11.19 84.55 74.35
N PRO A 2 11.00 85.65 73.58
CA PRO A 2 9.83 86.14 72.81
C PRO A 2 10.12 86.21 71.28
N VAL A 3 9.18 86.06 70.34
CA VAL A 3 8.05 86.87 69.78
C VAL A 3 8.41 88.10 68.91
N ASN A 4 8.03 87.99 67.62
CA ASN A 4 7.63 88.97 66.58
C ASN A 4 8.40 90.25 66.26
N ALA A 5 8.56 90.49 64.95
CA ALA A 5 8.19 91.76 64.33
C ALA A 5 7.83 91.61 62.83
N ALA A 6 6.65 92.18 62.49
CA ALA A 6 6.27 92.89 61.27
C ALA A 6 6.31 92.22 59.89
N THR A 7 5.10 92.00 59.33
CA THR A 7 4.82 91.81 57.91
C THR A 7 4.81 93.15 57.16
N ALA A 8 5.62 93.26 56.11
CA ALA A 8 5.53 94.31 55.08
C ALA A 8 5.09 93.69 53.74
N GLN A 9 4.12 94.33 53.11
CA GLN A 9 3.56 93.99 51.80
C GLN A 9 4.55 94.35 50.67
N THR A 10 4.72 93.47 49.69
CA THR A 10 5.58 93.67 48.49
C THR A 10 4.72 93.44 47.23
N PRO A 11 4.97 94.14 46.09
CA PRO A 11 3.98 94.38 45.04
C PRO A 11 3.79 93.23 44.03
N ALA A 12 2.64 93.26 43.37
CA ALA A 12 2.21 92.33 42.32
C ALA A 12 3.17 92.30 41.10
N ALA A 13 3.50 91.09 40.65
CA ALA A 13 4.22 90.83 39.41
C ALA A 13 3.24 90.46 38.28
N LYS A 14 3.53 91.00 37.09
CA LYS A 14 2.84 90.89 35.80
C LYS A 14 2.42 89.47 35.42
N ASP A 15 1.18 89.35 34.94
CA ASP A 15 0.59 88.15 34.33
C ASP A 15 1.44 87.60 33.16
N ALA A 16 1.77 86.32 33.24
CA ALA A 16 2.24 85.53 32.11
C ALA A 16 1.01 85.03 31.34
N ASN A 17 0.91 85.37 30.05
CA ASN A 17 -0.13 84.83 29.17
C ASN A 17 0.04 83.31 29.02
N THR A 18 -0.77 82.53 29.74
CA THR A 18 -0.88 81.08 29.58
C THR A 18 -1.83 80.76 28.44
N ASN A 19 -1.30 80.30 27.29
CA ASN A 19 -2.14 79.79 26.21
C ASN A 19 -2.39 78.29 26.44
N THR A 20 -3.60 77.96 26.92
CA THR A 20 -4.00 76.58 27.23
C THR A 20 -4.49 75.89 25.95
N VAL A 21 -3.88 74.77 25.59
CA VAL A 21 -4.35 73.90 24.49
C VAL A 21 -5.27 72.84 25.10
N THR A 22 -6.58 73.03 24.99
CA THR A 22 -7.58 72.07 25.49
C THR A 22 -7.96 71.02 24.43
N ASP A 23 -7.41 69.82 24.65
CA ASP A 23 -7.90 68.47 24.30
C ASP A 23 -8.15 68.08 22.82
N THR A 24 -7.39 67.08 22.35
CA THR A 24 -7.95 65.74 22.04
C THR A 24 -6.79 64.76 21.77
N LYS A 25 -6.58 63.82 22.70
CA LYS A 25 -5.86 62.53 22.53
C LYS A 25 -4.65 62.54 21.58
N TYR A 26 -3.51 63.12 22.00
CA TYR A 26 -2.21 62.80 21.41
C TYR A 26 -1.43 61.87 22.36
N THR A 27 -1.11 60.68 21.87
CA THR A 27 -0.16 59.78 22.55
C THR A 27 1.23 60.14 22.05
N VAL A 28 2.06 60.76 22.91
CA VAL A 28 3.48 60.96 22.61
C VAL A 28 4.17 59.61 22.82
N PRO A 29 4.67 58.92 21.79
CA PRO A 29 5.27 57.60 21.95
C PRO A 29 6.64 57.73 22.61
N GLY A 30 6.88 57.07 23.73
CA GLY A 30 8.23 56.76 24.23
C GLY A 30 8.39 56.82 25.74
N THR A 31 9.64 56.63 26.17
CA THR A 31 9.96 56.17 27.51
C THR A 31 10.18 57.32 28.47
N ILE A 32 9.42 57.37 29.57
CA ILE A 32 9.68 58.29 30.69
C ILE A 32 10.37 57.49 31.80
N THR A 33 11.62 57.82 32.08
CA THR A 33 12.41 57.15 33.12
C THR A 33 12.07 57.75 34.48
N LEU A 34 11.60 56.91 35.40
CA LEU A 34 11.49 57.27 36.81
C LEU A 34 12.80 56.95 37.53
N ASP A 35 13.36 57.92 38.25
CA ASP A 35 14.25 57.60 39.38
C ASP A 35 13.38 57.24 40.58
N ARG A 36 13.26 55.93 40.87
CA ARG A 36 12.46 55.43 42.00
C ARG A 36 13.12 55.68 43.36
N GLY A 37 14.35 56.21 43.41
CA GLY A 37 15.10 56.41 44.65
C GLY A 37 14.80 57.70 45.41
N SER A 38 14.38 58.76 44.71
CA SER A 38 14.39 60.13 45.27
C SER A 38 13.02 60.75 45.53
N ASN A 39 11.93 60.18 45.01
CA ASN A 39 10.57 60.75 45.13
C ASN A 39 10.48 62.25 44.76
N THR A 40 11.38 62.72 43.89
CA THR A 40 11.43 64.10 43.38
C THR A 40 11.05 64.16 41.90
N GLN A 41 10.53 65.33 41.51
CA GLN A 41 9.97 65.75 40.23
C GLN A 41 10.42 64.95 38.99
N PHE A 42 9.44 64.48 38.20
CA PHE A 42 9.62 63.76 36.94
C PHE A 42 10.54 64.56 35.99
N SER A 43 11.78 64.11 35.76
CA SER A 43 12.60 64.62 34.67
C SER A 43 12.10 64.03 33.36
N VAL A 44 11.59 64.86 32.46
CA VAL A 44 11.15 64.43 31.13
C VAL A 44 12.28 64.62 30.13
N LYS A 45 12.71 63.53 29.49
CA LYS A 45 13.67 63.56 28.39
C LYS A 45 12.96 63.05 27.14
N LEU A 46 12.78 63.94 26.17
CA LEU A 46 12.14 63.63 24.89
C LEU A 46 13.21 63.54 23.80
N THR A 47 13.04 62.60 22.88
CA THR A 47 13.79 62.51 21.62
C THR A 47 13.24 63.51 20.61
N ASP A 48 14.04 63.87 19.60
CA ASP A 48 13.62 64.81 18.55
C ASP A 48 12.31 64.36 17.88
N ASN A 49 12.17 63.06 17.56
CA ASN A 49 10.94 62.49 16.99
C ASN A 49 9.71 62.70 17.91
N GLN A 50 9.89 62.65 19.23
CA GLN A 50 8.80 62.88 20.17
C GLN A 50 8.40 64.35 20.21
N ILE A 51 9.38 65.25 20.14
CA ILE A 51 9.14 66.70 20.11
C ILE A 51 8.47 67.09 18.79
N GLU A 52 8.88 66.50 17.66
CA GLU A 52 8.20 66.66 16.36
C GLU A 52 6.74 66.22 16.44
N GLY A 53 6.46 65.07 17.06
CA GLY A 53 5.08 64.61 17.26
C GLY A 53 4.23 65.56 18.11
N ILE A 54 4.82 66.21 19.11
CA ILE A 54 4.15 67.24 19.93
C ILE A 54 3.84 68.49 19.09
N ILE A 55 4.81 68.96 18.30
CA ILE A 55 4.65 70.12 17.41
C ILE A 55 3.54 69.85 16.38
N ASP A 56 3.61 68.72 15.68
CA ASP A 56 2.63 68.32 14.68
C ASP A 56 1.22 68.20 15.27
N GLY A 57 1.12 67.60 16.46
CA GLY A 57 -0.15 67.45 17.16
C GLY A 57 -0.74 68.78 17.59
N ALA A 58 0.08 69.70 18.09
CA ALA A 58 -0.37 71.03 18.50
C ALA A 58 -0.83 71.86 17.28
N VAL A 59 -0.09 71.83 16.17
CA VAL A 59 -0.46 72.53 14.92
C VAL A 59 -1.77 71.98 14.36
N LYS A 60 -1.95 70.66 14.32
CA LYS A 60 -3.21 70.03 13.89
C LYS A 60 -4.41 70.43 14.75
N ASN A 61 -4.17 70.72 16.03
CA ASN A 61 -5.20 71.19 16.97
C ASN A 61 -5.32 72.73 17.02
N GLY A 62 -4.83 73.44 16.00
CA GLY A 62 -5.05 74.88 15.82
C GLY A 62 -4.06 75.80 16.55
N VAL A 63 -2.94 75.27 17.05
CA VAL A 63 -1.88 76.08 17.68
C VAL A 63 -0.91 76.58 16.60
N ASP A 64 -1.36 77.52 15.78
CA ASP A 64 -0.60 78.05 14.63
C ASP A 64 0.75 78.65 15.02
N ALA A 65 0.92 79.09 16.26
CA ALA A 65 2.18 79.64 16.77
C ALA A 65 3.35 78.64 16.68
N LEU A 66 3.08 77.33 16.70
CA LEU A 66 4.11 76.28 16.60
C LEU A 66 4.39 75.84 15.15
N LYS A 67 3.72 76.43 14.17
CA LYS A 67 3.89 76.07 12.76
C LYS A 67 5.31 76.42 12.27
N GLY A 68 6.06 75.39 11.88
CA GLY A 68 7.45 75.54 11.42
C GLY A 68 8.50 75.54 12.54
N ALA A 69 8.10 75.33 13.80
CA ALA A 69 9.03 75.10 14.89
C ALA A 69 9.79 73.78 14.69
N LYS A 70 11.06 73.74 15.10
CA LYS A 70 11.90 72.54 15.12
C LYS A 70 12.09 72.05 16.57
N PRO A 71 12.46 70.77 16.79
CA PRO A 71 12.75 70.27 18.13
C PRO A 71 13.73 71.11 18.94
N SER A 72 14.75 71.65 18.28
CA SER A 72 15.77 72.53 18.88
C SER A 72 15.25 73.88 19.35
N ASP A 73 14.07 74.31 18.88
CA ASP A 73 13.52 75.64 19.18
C ASP A 73 12.68 75.64 20.48
N LEU A 74 12.38 74.45 21.00
CA LEU A 74 11.61 74.26 22.24
C LEU A 74 12.57 74.01 23.42
N SER A 75 12.29 74.63 24.56
CA SER A 75 13.10 74.50 25.78
C SER A 75 12.24 74.33 27.04
N ASN A 76 12.88 74.12 28.19
CA ASN A 76 12.24 74.09 29.51
C ASN A 76 11.10 73.06 29.68
N PHE A 77 11.27 71.88 29.07
CA PHE A 77 10.34 70.76 29.25
C PHE A 77 10.26 70.35 30.72
N THR A 78 9.05 70.46 31.29
CA THR A 78 8.78 70.18 32.70
C THR A 78 7.44 69.47 32.84
N VAL A 79 7.34 68.53 33.79
CA VAL A 79 6.08 67.85 34.11
C VAL A 79 5.40 68.59 35.26
N THR A 80 4.17 69.05 35.05
CA THR A 80 3.44 69.88 36.03
C THR A 80 2.31 69.14 36.74
N THR A 81 1.72 68.12 36.12
CA THR A 81 0.70 67.27 36.76
C THR A 81 0.82 65.83 36.27
N VAL A 82 0.55 64.88 37.17
CA VAL A 82 0.36 63.47 36.86
C VAL A 82 -0.96 63.01 37.44
N LYS A 83 -1.81 62.40 36.60
CA LYS A 83 -3.05 61.75 36.99
C LYS A 83 -2.93 60.26 36.73
N THR A 84 -2.91 59.48 37.79
CA THR A 84 -3.13 58.03 37.75
C THR A 84 -4.64 57.79 37.61
N ASP A 85 -5.07 56.87 36.73
CA ASP A 85 -6.47 56.53 36.42
C ASP A 85 -7.26 57.49 35.51
N VAL A 86 -6.83 57.65 34.25
CA VAL A 86 -7.59 58.47 33.25
C VAL A 86 -8.28 57.63 32.16
N SER A 87 -8.03 56.31 32.08
CA SER A 87 -8.57 55.48 30.99
C SER A 87 -9.16 54.13 31.40
N GLY A 88 -9.31 53.85 32.68
CA GLY A 88 -9.70 52.51 33.17
C GLY A 88 -8.60 51.44 33.03
N ASP A 89 -7.47 51.77 32.40
CA ASP A 89 -6.25 50.97 32.35
C ASP A 89 -5.24 51.51 33.38
N LYS A 90 -5.07 50.78 34.49
CA LYS A 90 -4.19 51.15 35.62
C LYS A 90 -2.70 51.22 35.26
N SER A 91 -2.33 50.85 34.03
CA SER A 91 -0.96 50.88 33.52
C SER A 91 -0.55 52.20 32.87
N VAL A 92 -1.54 53.03 32.51
CA VAL A 92 -1.33 54.30 31.81
C VAL A 92 -1.66 55.44 32.76
N PHE A 93 -0.74 56.39 32.91
CA PHE A 93 -1.00 57.65 33.60
C PHE A 93 -0.94 58.80 32.60
N GLN A 94 -1.74 59.82 32.85
CA GLN A 94 -1.74 61.04 32.06
C GLN A 94 -0.84 62.07 32.73
N GLN A 95 -0.04 62.78 31.94
CA GLN A 95 0.79 63.87 32.44
C GLN A 95 0.63 65.12 31.60
N THR A 96 0.74 66.27 32.25
CA THR A 96 0.85 67.57 31.59
C THR A 96 2.33 67.95 31.50
N ILE A 97 2.83 68.09 30.28
CA ILE A 97 4.18 68.56 29.98
C ILE A 97 4.07 70.03 29.57
N THR A 98 4.83 70.89 30.21
CA THR A 98 4.99 72.29 29.82
C THR A 98 6.33 72.52 29.16
N PHE A 99 6.36 73.35 28.13
CA PHE A 99 7.57 73.73 27.42
C PHE A 99 7.48 75.19 26.97
N GLU A 100 8.62 75.79 26.70
CA GLU A 100 8.73 77.16 26.20
C GLU A 100 9.07 77.17 24.72
N TYR A 101 8.40 78.06 23.99
CA TYR A 101 8.75 78.43 22.63
C TYR A 101 8.51 79.93 22.46
N ASN A 102 9.48 80.67 21.95
CA ASN A 102 9.42 82.13 21.79
C ASN A 102 8.96 82.89 23.07
N LYS A 103 9.47 82.48 24.24
CA LYS A 103 9.13 83.04 25.57
C LYS A 103 7.66 82.85 25.99
N ASN A 104 6.87 82.06 25.26
CA ASN A 104 5.54 81.65 25.67
C ASN A 104 5.60 80.23 26.21
N THR A 105 4.82 79.97 27.26
CA THR A 105 4.67 78.64 27.84
C THR A 105 3.49 77.92 27.20
N TYR A 106 3.73 76.71 26.71
CA TYR A 106 2.74 75.81 26.15
C TYR A 106 2.60 74.60 27.05
N SER A 107 1.41 73.98 27.06
CA SER A 107 1.13 72.75 27.80
C SER A 107 0.58 71.71 26.85
N VAL A 108 1.05 70.47 26.97
CA VAL A 108 0.52 69.31 26.26
C VAL A 108 0.25 68.19 27.25
N THR A 109 -0.88 67.52 27.05
CA THR A 109 -1.25 66.34 27.82
C THR A 109 -0.82 65.09 27.06
N ALA A 110 -0.04 64.22 27.71
CA ALA A 110 0.45 62.97 27.14
C ALA A 110 0.11 61.77 28.04
N ASN A 111 -0.17 60.62 27.41
CA ASN A 111 -0.26 59.34 28.11
C ASN A 111 1.15 58.75 28.26
N ALA A 112 1.46 58.20 29.43
CA ALA A 112 2.76 57.62 29.75
C ALA A 112 2.62 56.29 30.53
N LYS A 113 3.67 55.47 30.45
CA LYS A 113 3.82 54.20 31.18
C LYS A 113 5.13 54.23 31.98
N PHE A 114 5.25 53.32 32.95
CA PHE A 114 6.48 53.18 33.72
C PHE A 114 7.60 52.62 32.83
N ALA A 115 8.84 53.12 32.96
CA ALA A 115 9.98 52.58 32.21
C ALA A 115 10.16 51.06 32.35
N SER A 116 9.82 50.48 33.51
CA SER A 116 9.82 49.02 33.69
C SER A 116 8.81 48.31 32.77
N GLN A 117 7.69 48.94 32.45
CA GLN A 117 6.67 48.42 31.52
C GLN A 117 7.04 48.63 30.04
N GLN A 118 8.11 49.38 29.76
CA GLN A 118 8.59 49.70 28.42
C GLN A 118 9.98 49.08 28.11
N GLY A 119 10.53 48.30 29.05
CA GLY A 119 11.86 47.73 28.99
C GLY A 119 12.08 46.69 27.88
N THR A 120 13.21 45.97 27.98
CA THR A 120 13.52 44.87 27.04
C THR A 120 12.55 43.71 27.27
N PRO A 121 11.90 43.17 26.22
CA PRO A 121 11.02 42.01 26.38
C PRO A 121 11.73 40.78 26.94
N TYR A 122 11.00 39.94 27.67
CA TYR A 122 11.41 38.59 28.02
C TYR A 122 10.29 37.59 27.72
N PHE A 123 10.67 36.34 27.49
CA PHE A 123 9.75 35.24 27.20
C PHE A 123 9.46 34.46 28.49
N TYR A 124 8.25 33.93 28.62
CA TYR A 124 7.85 33.15 29.79
C TYR A 124 6.85 32.05 29.41
N ASN A 125 6.81 30.99 30.20
CA ASN A 125 5.79 29.95 30.10
C ASN A 125 4.49 30.46 30.76
N LYS A 126 3.36 30.39 30.06
CA LYS A 126 2.09 30.94 30.56
C LYS A 126 1.55 30.20 31.78
N THR A 127 1.83 28.91 31.89
CA THR A 127 1.32 28.05 32.96
C THR A 127 2.15 28.16 34.22
N SER A 128 3.48 28.05 34.12
CA SER A 128 4.37 28.16 35.29
C SER A 128 4.72 29.61 35.66
N ASN A 129 4.49 30.55 34.75
CA ASN A 129 4.94 31.94 34.84
C ASN A 129 6.47 32.09 35.00
N GLU A 130 7.23 31.06 34.63
CA GLU A 130 8.70 31.07 34.68
C GLU A 130 9.29 31.70 33.42
N VAL A 131 10.35 32.48 33.60
CA VAL A 131 11.10 33.11 32.50
C VAL A 131 11.86 32.05 31.71
N VAL A 132 11.67 32.05 30.39
CA VAL A 132 12.41 31.19 29.46
C VAL A 132 13.75 31.86 29.14
N LYS A 133 14.84 31.18 29.49
CA LYS A 133 16.20 31.65 29.23
C LYS A 133 16.69 31.18 27.86
N ASP A 134 17.66 31.88 27.29
CA ASP A 134 18.38 31.40 26.11
C ASP A 134 18.97 29.99 26.34
N GLY A 135 18.83 29.11 25.36
CA GLY A 135 19.21 27.69 25.44
C GLY A 135 18.22 26.79 26.19
N SER A 136 17.12 27.32 26.72
CA SER A 136 16.12 26.50 27.42
C SER A 136 15.48 25.49 26.48
N THR A 137 15.16 24.30 27.01
CA THR A 137 14.35 23.32 26.29
C THR A 137 12.87 23.66 26.45
N VAL A 138 12.18 23.80 25.33
CA VAL A 138 10.75 24.06 25.23
C VAL A 138 10.06 22.78 24.75
N LYS A 139 9.14 22.27 25.55
CA LYS A 139 8.37 21.06 25.24
C LYS A 139 7.06 21.44 24.56
N LEU A 140 6.90 21.05 23.31
CA LEU A 140 5.69 21.30 22.52
C LEU A 140 4.96 19.99 22.28
N ASN A 141 4.40 19.43 23.35
CA ASN A 141 3.77 18.11 23.33
C ASN A 141 2.51 18.03 22.46
N ASN A 142 2.00 19.16 21.96
CA ASN A 142 0.80 19.28 21.12
C ASN A 142 1.06 19.21 19.61
N ILE A 143 2.32 19.15 19.17
CA ILE A 143 2.64 19.20 17.74
C ILE A 143 2.81 17.78 17.21
N SER A 144 1.92 17.41 16.29
CA SER A 144 2.01 16.16 15.54
C SER A 144 3.23 16.14 14.61
N ASN A 145 3.71 14.94 14.25
CA ASN A 145 4.68 14.80 13.16
C ASN A 145 4.03 15.21 11.82
N GLY A 146 4.82 15.75 10.88
CA GLY A 146 4.30 16.40 9.67
C GLY A 146 3.67 17.77 9.95
N PHE A 147 4.38 18.66 10.64
CA PHE A 147 3.90 20.00 11.01
C PHE A 147 4.36 21.09 10.03
N SER A 148 3.56 22.15 9.87
CA SER A 148 3.99 23.36 9.18
C SER A 148 4.69 24.35 10.12
N SER A 149 5.42 25.32 9.55
CA SER A 149 6.02 26.42 10.32
C SER A 149 4.97 27.28 11.04
N ALA A 150 3.75 27.38 10.50
CA ALA A 150 2.63 28.07 11.11
C ALA A 150 2.04 27.30 12.31
N ASP A 151 1.96 25.98 12.23
CA ASP A 151 1.51 25.14 13.35
C ASP A 151 2.48 25.25 14.53
N LEU A 152 3.78 25.24 14.24
CA LEU A 152 4.82 25.41 15.24
C LEU A 152 4.76 26.78 15.91
N LEU A 153 4.57 27.84 15.13
CA LEU A 153 4.35 29.19 15.68
C LEU A 153 3.11 29.23 16.57
N THR A 154 2.01 28.62 16.14
CA THR A 154 0.74 28.58 16.88
C THR A 154 0.90 27.84 18.21
N ALA A 155 1.60 26.71 18.21
CA ALA A 155 1.87 25.94 19.42
C ALA A 155 2.78 26.70 20.40
N ILE A 156 3.82 27.40 19.92
CA ILE A 156 4.64 28.28 20.76
C ILE A 156 3.76 29.37 21.39
N LYS A 157 2.89 30.01 20.59
CA LYS A 157 1.97 31.04 21.07
C LYS A 157 0.90 30.51 22.02
N ALA A 158 0.62 29.21 22.03
CA ALA A 158 -0.33 28.61 22.97
C ALA A 158 0.27 28.57 24.38
N ASP A 159 1.49 28.06 24.52
CA ASP A 159 2.11 27.74 25.81
C ASP A 159 3.05 28.85 26.34
N TYR A 160 3.55 29.71 25.45
CA TYR A 160 4.53 30.76 25.77
C TYR A 160 4.01 32.15 25.40
N ALA A 161 4.49 33.14 26.13
CA ALA A 161 4.18 34.54 25.94
C ALA A 161 5.43 35.40 26.17
N TRP A 162 5.29 36.71 25.95
CA TRP A 162 6.37 37.67 26.07
C TRP A 162 5.81 38.99 26.62
N LYS A 163 6.58 39.63 27.50
CA LYS A 163 6.22 40.90 28.17
C LYS A 163 7.49 41.64 28.60
N THR A 164 7.35 42.90 28.98
CA THR A 164 8.46 43.74 29.47
C THR A 164 8.54 43.79 31.00
N SER A 165 7.43 43.56 31.70
CA SER A 165 7.36 43.35 33.16
C SER A 165 6.09 42.63 33.58
N ASP A 166 5.99 42.24 34.85
CA ASP A 166 4.79 41.63 35.45
C ASP A 166 3.68 42.66 35.78
N ALA A 167 3.96 43.96 35.63
CA ALA A 167 2.95 44.98 35.86
C ALA A 167 1.89 44.97 34.75
N SER A 168 0.63 45.25 35.13
CA SER A 168 -0.48 45.41 34.18
C SER A 168 -0.11 46.38 33.06
N GLY A 169 -0.54 46.09 31.82
CA GLY A 169 -0.31 46.90 30.61
C GLY A 169 1.11 46.89 30.04
N SER A 170 1.97 46.03 30.56
CA SER A 170 3.23 45.64 29.92
C SER A 170 2.96 44.79 28.70
N ASN A 171 3.27 45.30 27.51
CA ASN A 171 3.06 44.60 26.26
C ASN A 171 4.36 44.46 25.48
N ALA A 172 4.47 43.35 24.76
CA ALA A 172 5.44 43.17 23.70
C ALA A 172 4.77 42.35 22.59
N GLU A 173 5.35 42.39 21.39
CA GLU A 173 4.89 41.65 20.22
C GLU A 173 5.98 40.68 19.75
N MET A 174 5.63 39.42 19.49
CA MET A 174 6.54 38.48 18.85
C MET A 174 6.67 38.84 17.37
N THR A 175 7.89 39.17 16.99
CA THR A 175 8.26 39.53 15.61
C THR A 175 8.66 38.32 14.77
N THR A 176 8.98 37.18 15.40
CA THR A 176 9.22 35.92 14.68
C THR A 176 7.95 35.48 13.94
N THR A 177 8.07 35.32 12.64
CA THR A 177 7.02 34.87 11.73
C THR A 177 7.14 33.39 11.39
N ALA A 178 6.11 32.83 10.74
CA ALA A 178 6.18 31.46 10.22
C ALA A 178 7.27 31.31 9.14
N SER A 179 7.52 32.35 8.34
CA SER A 179 8.58 32.35 7.32
C SER A 179 9.97 32.33 7.95
N ASP A 180 10.16 33.03 9.07
CA ASP A 180 11.41 32.98 9.83
C ASP A 180 11.66 31.59 10.40
N ILE A 181 10.62 30.97 10.96
CA ILE A 181 10.70 29.59 11.47
C ILE A 181 11.07 28.63 10.34
N GLU A 182 10.39 28.70 9.21
CA GLU A 182 10.66 27.85 8.05
C GLU A 182 12.11 27.96 7.58
N SER A 183 12.63 29.18 7.48
CA SER A 183 14.02 29.44 7.10
C SER A 183 15.00 28.82 8.09
N GLN A 184 14.70 28.91 9.39
CA GLN A 184 15.54 28.31 10.44
C GLN A 184 15.54 26.78 10.43
N LEU A 185 14.39 26.15 10.17
CA LEU A 185 14.30 24.68 10.06
C LEU A 185 15.10 24.17 8.86
N VAL A 186 14.97 24.83 7.70
CA VAL A 186 15.73 24.47 6.48
C VAL A 186 17.23 24.69 6.70
N ALA A 187 17.64 25.78 7.35
CA ALA A 187 19.04 26.05 7.67
C ALA A 187 19.67 24.98 8.58
N GLN A 188 18.84 24.33 9.41
CA GLN A 188 19.24 23.19 10.26
C GLN A 188 19.18 21.84 9.53
N GLY A 189 18.87 21.83 8.23
CA GLY A 189 18.86 20.63 7.41
C GLY A 189 17.60 19.77 7.54
N LEU A 190 16.53 20.28 8.17
CA LEU A 190 15.26 19.57 8.21
C LEU A 190 14.67 19.51 6.80
N LYS A 191 14.31 18.29 6.39
CA LYS A 191 13.75 18.02 5.07
C LYS A 191 12.23 18.09 5.11
N ARG A 192 11.66 18.58 4.00
CA ARG A 192 10.21 18.58 3.79
C ARG A 192 9.73 17.24 3.25
N ALA A 193 8.53 16.88 3.66
CA ALA A 193 7.74 15.85 3.02
C ALA A 193 7.08 16.37 1.73
N SER A 194 6.42 15.48 0.98
CA SER A 194 5.81 15.81 -0.32
C SER A 194 4.63 16.77 -0.23
N ASN A 195 3.99 16.87 0.93
CA ASN A 195 2.94 17.85 1.25
C ASN A 195 3.50 19.23 1.63
N GLY A 196 4.83 19.37 1.78
CA GLY A 196 5.48 20.62 2.19
C GLY A 196 5.77 20.74 3.68
N ASP A 197 5.28 19.80 4.49
CA ASP A 197 5.41 19.80 5.95
C ASP A 197 6.77 19.26 6.42
N PHE A 198 7.12 19.53 7.69
CA PHE A 198 8.34 19.06 8.34
C PHE A 198 8.05 17.93 9.32
N ASP A 199 9.00 16.99 9.43
CA ASP A 199 8.98 15.99 10.49
C ASP A 199 9.93 16.38 11.62
N TYR A 200 9.59 15.98 12.84
CA TYR A 200 10.44 16.19 14.00
C TYR A 200 11.73 15.36 13.86
N PRO A 201 12.91 15.99 13.93
CA PRO A 201 14.18 15.28 13.96
C PRO A 201 14.39 14.52 15.26
N ALA A 202 15.24 13.49 15.20
CA ALA A 202 15.62 12.62 16.32
C ALA A 202 15.99 13.36 17.59
N ASN A 203 16.78 14.42 17.40
CA ASN A 203 17.38 15.16 18.48
C ASN A 203 16.61 16.46 18.75
N GLY A 204 15.44 16.70 18.14
CA GLY A 204 14.84 18.04 18.16
C GLY A 204 15.66 19.06 17.37
N PHE A 205 15.25 20.32 17.44
CA PHE A 205 15.83 21.43 16.67
C PHE A 205 15.74 22.72 17.47
N ASP A 206 16.51 23.72 17.08
CA ASP A 206 16.57 24.99 17.78
C ASP A 206 15.74 26.06 17.04
N LEU A 207 15.12 26.97 17.77
CA LEU A 207 14.38 28.10 17.20
C LEU A 207 14.79 29.40 17.90
N LYS A 208 15.21 30.37 17.10
CA LYS A 208 15.39 31.76 17.50
C LYS A 208 14.05 32.48 17.44
N LEU A 209 13.56 32.88 18.62
CA LEU A 209 12.37 33.68 18.83
C LEU A 209 12.79 35.12 19.13
N THR A 210 12.07 36.10 18.57
CA THR A 210 12.35 37.53 18.75
C THR A 210 11.07 38.29 19.05
N ALA A 211 11.11 39.16 20.06
CA ALA A 211 10.01 40.02 20.45
C ALA A 211 10.46 41.49 20.52
N LYS A 212 9.51 42.40 20.34
CA LYS A 212 9.71 43.86 20.33
C LYS A 212 8.70 44.52 21.27
N SER A 213 9.13 45.47 22.09
CA SER A 213 8.23 46.29 22.92
C SER A 213 7.63 47.46 22.12
N GLU A 214 6.62 48.12 22.68
CA GLU A 214 5.98 49.31 22.10
C GLU A 214 7.01 50.42 21.79
N ASP A 215 8.05 50.57 22.62
CA ASP A 215 9.12 51.56 22.48
C ASP A 215 10.24 51.13 21.52
N GLY A 216 10.11 49.94 20.93
CA GLY A 216 11.01 49.42 19.93
C GLY A 216 12.20 48.62 20.44
N ASN A 217 12.33 48.41 21.75
CA ASN A 217 13.35 47.53 22.32
C ASN A 217 13.10 46.08 21.89
N THR A 218 14.12 45.38 21.42
CA THR A 218 14.02 44.00 20.94
C THR A 218 14.76 43.04 21.85
N ALA A 219 14.25 41.82 21.98
CA ALA A 219 14.93 40.70 22.62
C ALA A 219 14.82 39.44 21.76
N SER A 220 15.88 38.63 21.72
CA SER A 220 15.86 37.32 21.09
C SER A 220 16.34 36.23 22.06
N ILE A 221 15.73 35.06 21.96
CA ILE A 221 16.20 33.83 22.61
C ILE A 221 16.25 32.71 21.59
N THR A 222 17.18 31.78 21.75
CA THR A 222 17.20 30.50 21.04
C THR A 222 16.72 29.43 22.00
N VAL A 223 15.65 28.73 21.65
CA VAL A 223 15.09 27.63 22.44
C VAL A 223 15.27 26.32 21.71
N ARG A 224 15.51 25.25 22.46
CA ARG A 224 15.55 23.90 21.91
C ARG A 224 14.18 23.28 21.96
N ILE A 225 13.60 22.97 20.81
CA ILE A 225 12.31 22.30 20.69
C ILE A 225 12.51 20.79 20.74
N ASN A 226 11.96 20.16 21.78
CA ASN A 226 11.91 18.70 21.94
C ASN A 226 10.46 18.26 22.18
N ALA A 227 10.09 17.10 21.67
CA ALA A 227 8.84 16.42 22.00
C ALA A 227 9.11 15.25 22.95
N ASP A 228 8.28 15.07 23.99
CA ASP A 228 8.45 13.96 24.96
C ASP A 228 8.12 12.59 24.35
N VAL A 229 7.29 12.55 23.31
CA VAL A 229 6.85 11.33 22.62
C VAL A 229 6.93 11.56 21.12
N ASN A 230 8.02 11.09 20.52
CA ASN A 230 8.13 11.08 19.08
C ASN A 230 8.48 9.69 18.58
N PHE A 231 7.46 8.96 18.19
CA PHE A 231 7.59 7.67 17.53
C PHE A 231 7.99 7.88 16.08
N ASN A 232 9.19 8.39 15.82
CA ASN A 232 9.62 8.77 14.47
C ASN A 232 9.77 7.61 13.48
N ALA A 233 9.80 6.36 13.96
CA ALA A 233 10.01 5.22 13.11
C ALA A 233 8.79 5.01 12.19
N PRO A 234 8.99 4.81 10.88
CA PRO A 234 7.90 4.45 9.99
C PRO A 234 7.20 3.17 10.42
N VAL A 235 5.90 3.09 10.17
CA VAL A 235 5.10 1.88 10.33
C VAL A 235 4.40 1.51 9.04
N PHE A 236 4.10 0.23 8.87
CA PHE A 236 3.49 -0.33 7.68
C PHE A 236 2.05 -0.73 7.97
N VAL A 237 1.12 -0.15 7.23
CA VAL A 237 -0.27 -0.59 7.18
C VAL A 237 -0.40 -1.57 6.02
N VAL A 238 -0.62 -2.84 6.35
CA VAL A 238 -0.88 -3.89 5.36
C VAL A 238 -2.38 -3.97 5.15
N LYS A 239 -2.86 -3.75 3.93
CA LYS A 239 -4.30 -3.84 3.62
C LYS A 239 -4.80 -5.27 3.86
N PRO A 240 -6.05 -5.45 4.35
CA PRO A 240 -6.64 -6.77 4.46
C PRO A 240 -6.73 -7.43 3.08
N GLN A 241 -6.35 -8.69 3.01
CA GLN A 241 -6.52 -9.58 1.87
C GLN A 241 -7.33 -10.80 2.30
N THR A 242 -8.18 -11.31 1.42
CA THR A 242 -8.89 -12.57 1.66
C THR A 242 -8.17 -13.68 0.92
N VAL A 243 -7.68 -14.67 1.65
CA VAL A 243 -7.03 -15.87 1.13
C VAL A 243 -7.72 -17.07 1.75
N ASP A 244 -8.32 -17.95 0.95
CA ASP A 244 -9.04 -19.14 1.40
C ASP A 244 -10.03 -18.88 2.55
N ASP A 245 -10.90 -17.89 2.35
CA ASP A 245 -11.90 -17.42 3.33
C ASP A 245 -11.32 -16.93 4.67
N LYS A 246 -10.00 -16.71 4.75
CA LYS A 246 -9.33 -16.07 5.89
C LYS A 246 -8.83 -14.68 5.51
N ILE A 247 -9.06 -13.71 6.39
CA ILE A 247 -8.50 -12.37 6.24
C ILE A 247 -7.05 -12.40 6.75
N ILE A 248 -6.11 -12.07 5.87
CA ILE A 248 -4.69 -11.86 6.17
C ILE A 248 -4.40 -10.36 5.98
N GLY A 249 -3.73 -9.73 6.94
CA GLY A 249 -3.52 -8.28 6.92
C GLY A 249 -4.71 -7.47 7.48
N GLY A 250 -4.64 -6.15 7.35
CA GLY A 250 -5.47 -5.20 8.12
C GLY A 250 -4.81 -4.75 9.44
N GLN A 251 -3.55 -5.14 9.65
CA GLN A 251 -2.78 -4.88 10.87
C GLN A 251 -1.68 -3.84 10.60
N VAL A 252 -1.29 -3.16 11.67
CA VAL A 252 -0.15 -2.25 11.70
C VAL A 252 1.09 -3.05 12.07
N TYR A 253 2.10 -3.01 11.20
CA TYR A 253 3.40 -3.62 11.43
C TYR A 253 4.43 -2.54 11.73
N TYR A 254 5.12 -2.71 12.84
CA TYR A 254 6.29 -1.95 13.24
C TYR A 254 7.55 -2.56 12.62
N ASN A 255 8.70 -1.99 12.94
CA ASN A 255 9.98 -2.47 12.44
C ASN A 255 10.21 -3.97 12.74
N ASN A 256 10.75 -4.70 11.77
CA ASN A 256 11.08 -6.13 11.86
C ASN A 256 9.86 -7.03 12.18
N ASN A 257 8.75 -6.84 11.45
CA ASN A 257 7.54 -7.67 11.53
C ASN A 257 6.89 -7.69 12.93
N ILE A 258 7.13 -6.65 13.74
CA ILE A 258 6.52 -6.52 15.06
C ILE A 258 5.08 -6.03 14.92
N VAL A 259 4.17 -6.58 15.71
CA VAL A 259 2.78 -6.13 15.82
C VAL A 259 2.42 -5.87 17.28
N GLU A 260 1.48 -4.96 17.50
CA GLU A 260 0.84 -4.80 18.81
C GLU A 260 -0.29 -5.82 18.95
N THR A 261 -0.23 -6.63 20.00
CA THR A 261 -1.27 -7.60 20.36
C THR A 261 -2.46 -6.90 21.01
N THR A 262 -3.61 -7.57 21.09
CA THR A 262 -4.81 -7.06 21.79
C THR A 262 -4.55 -6.69 23.26
N SER A 263 -3.47 -7.21 23.85
CA SER A 263 -3.02 -6.89 25.21
C SER A 263 -2.11 -5.65 25.33
N GLY A 264 -1.81 -4.98 24.21
CA GLY A 264 -0.87 -3.84 24.16
C GLY A 264 0.60 -4.24 24.18
N LYS A 265 0.92 -5.54 24.02
CA LYS A 265 2.30 -6.04 23.92
C LYS A 265 2.80 -6.03 22.49
N PHE A 266 4.06 -5.68 22.31
CA PHE A 266 4.76 -5.73 21.02
C PHE A 266 5.49 -7.06 20.87
N GLU A 267 5.07 -7.83 19.87
CA GLU A 267 5.62 -9.17 19.62
C GLU A 267 5.90 -9.33 18.13
N HIS A 268 6.88 -10.17 17.79
CA HIS A 268 7.15 -10.51 16.40
C HIS A 268 5.98 -11.36 15.86
N ASP A 269 5.37 -10.93 14.76
CA ASP A 269 4.34 -11.73 14.11
C ASP A 269 4.99 -12.93 13.42
N SER A 270 4.68 -14.14 13.90
CA SER A 270 5.20 -15.37 13.31
C SER A 270 4.50 -15.76 12.02
N LYS A 271 3.47 -15.00 11.58
CA LYS A 271 2.74 -15.27 10.35
C LYS A 271 3.45 -14.64 9.15
N ASP A 272 3.63 -15.43 8.11
CA ASP A 272 4.14 -14.92 6.84
C ASP A 272 3.07 -14.10 6.11
N ILE A 273 3.45 -12.90 5.67
CA ILE A 273 2.62 -12.02 4.84
C ILE A 273 2.95 -12.32 3.38
N ILE A 274 2.07 -13.05 2.68
CA ILE A 274 2.33 -13.52 1.31
C ILE A 274 1.39 -12.80 0.33
N PHE A 275 1.97 -12.21 -0.71
CA PHE A 275 1.27 -11.58 -1.83
C PHE A 275 1.44 -12.37 -3.11
N ASN A 276 0.42 -12.47 -3.96
CA ASN A 276 0.62 -12.98 -5.32
C ASN A 276 1.29 -11.90 -6.16
N LYS A 277 2.16 -12.29 -7.11
CA LYS A 277 2.82 -11.35 -8.03
C LYS A 277 1.81 -10.42 -8.70
N GLU A 278 0.68 -10.95 -9.16
CA GLU A 278 -0.36 -10.18 -9.85
C GLU A 278 -0.94 -9.03 -9.04
N ASP A 279 -0.90 -9.12 -7.70
CA ASP A 279 -1.43 -8.11 -6.79
C ASP A 279 -0.44 -6.96 -6.52
N VAL A 280 0.86 -7.20 -6.73
CA VAL A 280 1.93 -6.27 -6.30
C VAL A 280 2.94 -5.98 -7.40
N TYR A 281 2.70 -6.41 -8.63
CA TYR A 281 3.59 -6.17 -9.77
C TYR A 281 2.97 -5.20 -10.77
N ASN A 282 3.64 -4.07 -10.97
CA ASN A 282 3.24 -3.09 -11.97
C ASN A 282 3.76 -3.53 -13.35
N THR A 283 2.84 -4.01 -14.20
CA THR A 283 3.16 -4.53 -15.55
C THR A 283 3.66 -3.46 -16.52
N LYS A 284 3.27 -2.20 -16.33
CA LYS A 284 3.71 -1.07 -17.16
C LYS A 284 5.16 -0.70 -16.88
N ASP A 285 5.51 -0.60 -15.60
CA ASP A 285 6.84 -0.20 -15.15
C ASP A 285 7.79 -1.40 -14.96
N LYS A 286 7.29 -2.62 -15.11
CA LYS A 286 8.01 -3.90 -14.91
C LYS A 286 8.76 -3.95 -13.57
N LYS A 287 8.06 -3.58 -12.50
CA LYS A 287 8.62 -3.54 -11.14
C LYS A 287 7.57 -3.89 -10.10
N PHE A 288 8.03 -4.35 -8.94
CA PHE A 288 7.16 -4.52 -7.78
C PHE A 288 6.74 -3.16 -7.20
N ASP A 289 5.44 -2.99 -7.00
CA ASP A 289 4.81 -1.81 -6.40
C ASP A 289 3.81 -2.24 -5.33
N PHE A 290 4.28 -2.26 -4.09
CA PHE A 290 3.45 -2.58 -2.93
C PHE A 290 2.63 -1.37 -2.46
N ALA A 291 3.12 -0.15 -2.71
CA ALA A 291 2.55 1.09 -2.16
C ALA A 291 1.18 1.41 -2.76
N SER A 292 1.02 1.23 -4.07
CA SER A 292 -0.28 1.41 -4.72
C SER A 292 -1.30 0.34 -4.32
N SER A 293 -0.81 -0.85 -4.00
CA SER A 293 -1.59 -2.08 -4.16
C SER A 293 -1.96 -2.70 -2.81
N ALA A 294 -1.00 -2.82 -1.89
CA ALA A 294 -1.12 -3.70 -0.72
C ALA A 294 -0.57 -3.14 0.60
N VAL A 295 0.55 -2.42 0.60
CA VAL A 295 1.25 -1.98 1.81
C VAL A 295 1.59 -0.50 1.72
N VAL A 296 1.09 0.30 2.66
CA VAL A 296 1.38 1.74 2.74
C VAL A 296 2.18 2.00 4.01
N ALA A 297 3.21 2.83 3.94
CA ALA A 297 3.98 3.23 5.11
C ALA A 297 3.62 4.66 5.55
N PHE A 298 3.66 4.89 6.86
CA PHE A 298 3.35 6.16 7.50
C PHE A 298 4.42 6.50 8.54
N VAL A 299 4.66 7.79 8.78
CA VAL A 299 5.48 8.24 9.91
C VAL A 299 4.61 8.21 11.16
N GLN A 300 4.99 7.38 12.14
CA GLN A 300 4.25 7.34 13.38
C GLN A 300 4.40 8.67 14.14
N ASN A 301 3.33 9.07 14.82
CA ASN A 301 3.32 10.27 15.66
C ASN A 301 2.64 9.97 17.00
N ALA A 302 2.94 10.81 17.98
CA ALA A 302 2.12 10.86 19.17
C ALA A 302 0.82 11.62 18.86
N ASN A 303 -0.33 11.01 19.17
CA ASN A 303 -1.64 11.64 19.02
C ASN A 303 -2.27 11.81 20.40
N LYS A 304 -2.45 13.07 20.84
CA LYS A 304 -3.05 13.38 22.15
C LYS A 304 -4.49 12.90 22.30
N ASN A 305 -5.20 12.70 21.19
CA ASN A 305 -6.57 12.18 21.22
C ASN A 305 -6.62 10.64 21.25
N ALA A 306 -5.48 9.96 21.08
CA ALA A 306 -5.42 8.51 21.10
C ALA A 306 -5.22 7.97 22.52
N LYS A 307 -5.89 6.86 22.84
CA LYS A 307 -5.97 6.25 24.18
C LYS A 307 -4.60 5.90 24.79
N ASN A 308 -3.61 5.61 23.94
CA ASN A 308 -2.24 5.22 24.33
C ASN A 308 -1.18 6.27 23.90
N GLY A 309 -1.60 7.47 23.52
CA GLY A 309 -0.71 8.54 23.08
C GLY A 309 -0.17 8.39 21.66
N TYR A 310 -0.64 7.43 20.85
CA TYR A 310 -0.36 7.27 19.42
C TYR A 310 -1.51 6.51 18.72
N ASP A 311 -1.63 6.64 17.40
CA ASP A 311 -2.62 5.90 16.61
C ASP A 311 -2.21 4.43 16.42
N ALA A 312 -2.98 3.50 16.99
CA ALA A 312 -2.66 2.06 16.97
C ALA A 312 -3.41 1.28 15.86
N SER A 313 -4.48 1.85 15.30
CA SER A 313 -5.24 1.20 14.23
C SER A 313 -4.85 1.70 12.84
N ALA A 314 -4.94 0.81 11.85
CA ALA A 314 -4.69 1.12 10.45
C ALA A 314 -5.55 2.29 9.93
N ALA A 315 -6.79 2.41 10.40
CA ALA A 315 -7.71 3.47 9.98
C ALA A 315 -7.33 4.84 10.54
N GLU A 316 -6.93 4.91 11.81
CA GLU A 316 -6.48 6.16 12.45
C GLU A 316 -5.16 6.62 11.84
N ILE A 317 -4.18 5.71 11.67
CA ILE A 317 -2.90 5.99 11.02
C ILE A 317 -3.13 6.57 9.62
N ALA A 318 -3.97 5.93 8.80
CA ALA A 318 -4.22 6.38 7.44
C ALA A 318 -4.88 7.77 7.36
N LYS A 319 -5.58 8.19 8.41
CA LYS A 319 -6.27 9.48 8.50
C LYS A 319 -5.38 10.60 9.04
N ASN A 320 -4.57 10.29 10.05
CA ASN A 320 -3.90 11.28 10.89
C ASN A 320 -2.38 11.36 10.66
N GLN A 321 -1.78 10.39 9.96
CA GLN A 321 -0.34 10.29 9.79
C GLN A 321 0.11 10.54 8.35
N GLN A 322 1.34 11.03 8.23
CA GLN A 322 1.97 11.35 6.95
C GLN A 322 2.43 10.08 6.24
N LYS A 323 2.06 9.93 4.95
CA LYS A 323 2.53 8.83 4.09
C LYS A 323 4.02 8.99 3.76
N VAL A 324 4.74 7.88 3.75
CA VAL A 324 6.13 7.80 3.27
C VAL A 324 6.30 6.73 2.20
N LYS A 325 7.33 6.91 1.38
CA LYS A 325 7.63 6.00 0.29
C LYS A 325 8.06 4.63 0.83
N VAL A 326 7.46 3.57 0.28
CA VAL A 326 7.91 2.19 0.46
C VAL A 326 8.86 1.84 -0.68
N THR A 327 10.01 1.27 -0.33
CA THR A 327 11.01 0.79 -1.29
C THR A 327 11.19 -0.72 -1.11
N PRO A 328 10.77 -1.54 -2.09
CA PRO A 328 10.97 -2.98 -2.02
C PRO A 328 12.39 -3.38 -2.46
N ASP A 329 13.04 -4.26 -1.70
CA ASP A 329 14.22 -5.02 -2.13
C ASP A 329 13.78 -6.38 -2.67
N THR A 330 13.88 -6.53 -3.98
CA THR A 330 13.45 -7.73 -4.72
C THR A 330 14.62 -8.50 -5.30
N SER A 331 15.84 -8.26 -4.82
CA SER A 331 17.06 -8.93 -5.29
C SER A 331 17.00 -10.46 -5.15
N ALA A 332 16.24 -10.96 -4.17
CA ALA A 332 16.02 -12.40 -3.96
C ALA A 332 14.96 -13.00 -4.90
N VAL A 333 14.18 -12.20 -5.63
CA VAL A 333 13.04 -12.67 -6.42
C VAL A 333 13.49 -13.12 -7.81
N ASN A 334 13.22 -14.38 -8.15
CA ASN A 334 13.39 -14.87 -9.52
C ASN A 334 12.03 -14.95 -10.22
N GLU A 335 11.72 -13.95 -11.06
CA GLU A 335 10.43 -13.86 -11.73
C GLU A 335 10.15 -14.96 -12.77
N SER A 336 11.17 -15.72 -13.19
CA SER A 336 11.04 -16.81 -14.17
C SER A 336 10.87 -18.18 -13.51
N VAL A 337 11.03 -18.26 -12.19
CA VAL A 337 10.98 -19.51 -11.44
C VAL A 337 9.78 -19.44 -10.50
N ASN A 338 8.92 -20.46 -10.57
CA ASN A 338 7.80 -20.58 -9.66
C ASN A 338 8.32 -20.76 -8.24
N GLY A 339 7.81 -19.99 -7.29
CA GLY A 339 8.30 -20.02 -5.91
C GLY A 339 7.80 -18.86 -5.08
N ILE A 340 8.07 -18.93 -3.77
CA ILE A 340 7.80 -17.84 -2.83
C ILE A 340 9.14 -17.23 -2.43
N TYR A 341 9.28 -15.92 -2.65
CA TYR A 341 10.52 -15.20 -2.43
C TYR A 341 10.34 -14.10 -1.39
N PRO A 342 11.30 -13.91 -0.47
CA PRO A 342 11.23 -12.84 0.50
C PRO A 342 11.50 -11.51 -0.21
N VAL A 343 10.76 -10.49 0.20
CA VAL A 343 10.92 -9.10 -0.21
C VAL A 343 10.99 -8.25 1.04
N THR A 344 12.08 -7.50 1.20
CA THR A 344 12.21 -6.56 2.31
C THR A 344 11.67 -5.20 1.88
N LEU A 345 10.57 -4.77 2.50
CA LEU A 345 10.03 -3.43 2.33
C LEU A 345 10.73 -2.48 3.30
N THR A 346 11.31 -1.41 2.77
CA THR A 346 11.98 -0.38 3.55
C THR A 346 11.22 0.94 3.43
N ALA A 347 10.95 1.59 4.57
CA ALA A 347 10.43 2.94 4.62
C ALA A 347 11.35 3.81 5.46
N THR A 348 11.70 4.99 4.94
CA THR A 348 12.55 5.96 5.63
C THR A 348 11.82 7.29 5.69
N ASN A 349 11.69 7.86 6.89
CA ASN A 349 11.09 9.18 7.06
C ASN A 349 12.08 10.31 6.68
N PRO A 350 11.61 11.54 6.44
CA PRO A 350 12.46 12.72 6.21
C PRO A 350 13.55 12.97 7.26
N ALA A 351 13.32 12.57 8.52
CA ALA A 351 14.30 12.65 9.61
C ALA A 351 15.38 11.53 9.57
N GLY A 352 15.30 10.58 8.64
CA GLY A 352 16.29 9.52 8.43
C GLY A 352 16.02 8.21 9.18
N TYR A 353 14.94 8.11 9.96
CA TYR A 353 14.55 6.87 10.62
C TYR A 353 14.02 5.87 9.61
N THR A 354 14.53 4.64 9.71
CA THR A 354 14.21 3.57 8.77
C THR A 354 13.58 2.39 9.51
N SER A 355 12.47 1.91 8.96
CA SER A 355 11.83 0.65 9.37
C SER A 355 11.80 -0.34 8.22
N LYS A 356 11.81 -1.62 8.56
CA LYS A 356 11.75 -2.74 7.63
C LYS A 356 10.57 -3.64 7.93
N LEU A 357 9.95 -4.16 6.87
CA LEU A 357 8.94 -5.21 6.92
C LEU A 357 9.31 -6.28 5.90
N VAL A 358 9.46 -7.52 6.34
CA VAL A 358 9.65 -8.67 5.45
C VAL A 358 8.29 -9.20 5.04
N VAL A 359 8.04 -9.19 3.74
CA VAL A 359 6.89 -9.82 3.11
C VAL A 359 7.37 -10.87 2.12
N TRP A 360 6.47 -11.68 1.60
CA TRP A 360 6.77 -12.73 0.66
C TRP A 360 5.95 -12.56 -0.61
N VAL A 361 6.53 -12.88 -1.76
CA VAL A 361 5.86 -12.82 -3.05
C VAL A 361 5.84 -14.20 -3.69
N ALA A 362 4.65 -14.66 -4.05
CA ALA A 362 4.45 -15.89 -4.84
C ALA A 362 4.50 -15.60 -6.35
N ILE A 363 5.37 -16.30 -7.06
CA ILE A 363 5.51 -16.28 -8.52
C ILE A 363 4.78 -17.50 -9.10
N ASN A 364 3.76 -17.26 -9.94
CA ASN A 364 2.96 -18.28 -10.64
C ASN A 364 2.33 -19.36 -9.72
N GLY A 365 1.83 -18.96 -8.55
CA GLY A 365 1.11 -19.81 -7.60
C GLY A 365 0.26 -18.96 -6.64
N LYS A 366 -0.67 -19.59 -5.90
CA LYS A 366 -1.48 -18.92 -4.86
C LYS A 366 -0.86 -19.12 -3.47
N ASN A 367 -1.15 -18.20 -2.56
CA ASN A 367 -0.79 -18.29 -1.15
C ASN A 367 -1.24 -19.66 -0.56
N GLY A 368 -0.33 -20.39 0.09
CA GLY A 368 -0.55 -21.74 0.62
C GLY A 368 0.04 -22.90 -0.21
N GLU A 369 0.52 -22.64 -1.44
CA GLU A 369 1.19 -23.63 -2.29
C GLU A 369 2.67 -23.26 -2.52
N VAL A 370 3.54 -23.69 -1.60
CA VAL A 370 4.98 -23.40 -1.68
C VAL A 370 5.65 -24.38 -2.67
N ALA A 371 6.28 -23.82 -3.70
CA ALA A 371 7.15 -24.47 -4.69
C ALA A 371 6.69 -25.88 -5.12
N VAL A 372 5.79 -25.92 -6.11
CA VAL A 372 5.40 -27.16 -6.79
C VAL A 372 6.52 -27.58 -7.75
N GLU A 373 7.37 -28.51 -7.33
CA GLU A 373 8.13 -29.30 -8.30
C GLU A 373 7.23 -30.44 -8.80
N TYR A 374 7.41 -30.84 -10.05
CA TYR A 374 6.67 -31.93 -10.67
C TYR A 374 7.52 -33.18 -10.71
N VAL A 375 6.89 -34.31 -10.44
CA VAL A 375 7.49 -35.63 -10.55
C VAL A 375 7.82 -35.93 -12.03
N LYS A 376 9.09 -36.25 -12.33
CA LYS A 376 9.58 -36.49 -13.70
C LYS A 376 9.07 -37.80 -14.31
N GLU A 377 8.98 -38.85 -13.48
CA GLU A 377 8.70 -40.22 -13.93
C GLU A 377 7.64 -40.92 -13.05
N ASP A 378 6.94 -41.89 -13.63
CA ASP A 378 5.97 -42.69 -12.87
C ASP A 378 6.67 -43.59 -11.86
N ASN A 379 5.97 -43.90 -10.76
CA ASN A 379 6.47 -44.71 -9.65
C ASN A 379 7.68 -44.08 -8.93
N THR A 380 7.73 -42.75 -8.85
CA THR A 380 8.75 -42.04 -8.07
C THR A 380 8.54 -42.31 -6.58
N LYS A 381 9.60 -42.80 -5.91
CA LYS A 381 9.54 -43.23 -4.52
C LYS A 381 9.63 -42.06 -3.55
N VAL A 382 8.95 -42.20 -2.41
CA VAL A 382 9.05 -41.30 -1.26
C VAL A 382 9.89 -41.98 -0.17
N TYR A 383 10.73 -41.21 0.51
CA TYR A 383 11.68 -41.67 1.53
C TYR A 383 11.45 -40.95 2.85
N THR A 384 11.78 -41.60 3.97
CA THR A 384 11.96 -40.99 5.29
C THR A 384 13.45 -41.00 5.64
N ILE A 385 13.91 -39.99 6.37
CA ILE A 385 15.33 -39.84 6.71
C ILE A 385 15.47 -39.61 8.22
N ASP A 386 16.17 -40.52 8.89
CA ASP A 386 16.47 -40.44 10.32
C ASP A 386 17.99 -40.44 10.51
N GLY A 387 18.57 -39.24 10.64
CA GLY A 387 20.02 -39.05 10.65
C GLY A 387 20.65 -39.39 9.28
N ASN A 388 21.56 -40.37 9.26
CA ASN A 388 22.22 -40.85 8.02
C ASN A 388 21.52 -42.07 7.39
N VAL A 389 20.39 -42.51 7.95
CA VAL A 389 19.63 -43.66 7.45
C VAL A 389 18.48 -43.17 6.57
N VAL A 390 18.45 -43.65 5.32
CA VAL A 390 17.36 -43.38 4.37
C VAL A 390 16.52 -44.64 4.21
N SER A 391 15.21 -44.54 4.44
CA SER A 391 14.26 -45.64 4.29
C SER A 391 13.15 -45.26 3.30
N GLU A 392 12.58 -46.22 2.58
CA GLU A 392 11.38 -45.94 1.76
C GLU A 392 10.18 -45.70 2.69
N ALA A 393 9.44 -44.63 2.43
CA ALA A 393 8.26 -44.27 3.21
C ALA A 393 7.12 -45.26 2.93
N LYS A 394 6.29 -45.53 3.94
CA LYS A 394 5.07 -46.34 3.79
C LYS A 394 3.94 -45.53 3.16
N THR A 395 4.11 -45.13 1.91
CA THR A 395 3.13 -44.40 1.10
C THR A 395 3.19 -44.86 -0.35
N ASP A 396 2.15 -44.56 -1.11
CA ASP A 396 2.11 -44.89 -2.53
C ASP A 396 3.17 -44.09 -3.30
N ALA A 397 3.74 -44.71 -4.32
CA ALA A 397 4.67 -44.03 -5.21
C ALA A 397 3.95 -42.94 -6.02
N LEU A 398 4.66 -41.85 -6.28
CA LEU A 398 4.13 -40.70 -6.99
C LEU A 398 4.12 -40.93 -8.51
N LYS A 399 3.08 -40.40 -9.17
CA LYS A 399 2.92 -40.49 -10.63
C LYS A 399 3.59 -39.30 -11.32
N LYS A 400 3.98 -39.48 -12.58
CA LYS A 400 4.56 -38.42 -13.42
C LYS A 400 3.61 -37.23 -13.52
N GLY A 401 4.16 -36.04 -13.42
CA GLY A 401 3.41 -34.79 -13.52
C GLY A 401 2.57 -34.44 -12.29
N VAL A 402 2.58 -35.27 -11.23
CA VAL A 402 2.08 -34.87 -9.92
C VAL A 402 2.94 -33.73 -9.39
N GLY A 403 2.29 -32.65 -8.98
CA GLY A 403 2.94 -31.56 -8.28
C GLY A 403 3.12 -31.91 -6.81
N VAL A 404 4.30 -31.66 -6.25
CA VAL A 404 4.60 -31.81 -4.83
C VAL A 404 5.09 -30.50 -4.25
N ASN A 405 4.56 -30.11 -3.09
CA ASN A 405 5.05 -28.95 -2.36
C ASN A 405 6.42 -29.28 -1.75
N THR A 406 7.41 -28.41 -1.97
CA THR A 406 8.81 -28.68 -1.58
C THR A 406 9.30 -27.74 -0.47
N TYR A 407 10.11 -28.28 0.45
CA TYR A 407 10.53 -27.60 1.68
C TYR A 407 12.03 -27.80 1.98
N GLY A 408 12.87 -27.27 1.10
CA GLY A 408 14.33 -27.36 1.24
C GLY A 408 14.89 -28.73 0.86
N LYS A 409 16.23 -28.82 0.88
CA LYS A 409 16.98 -29.98 0.42
C LYS A 409 17.95 -30.48 1.47
N LEU A 410 18.21 -31.78 1.47
CA LEU A 410 19.13 -32.46 2.36
C LEU A 410 19.99 -33.44 1.55
N THR A 411 21.30 -33.46 1.79
CA THR A 411 22.20 -34.44 1.19
C THR A 411 22.52 -35.55 2.19
N VAL A 412 22.25 -36.80 1.84
CA VAL A 412 22.57 -37.98 2.66
C VAL A 412 23.30 -38.99 1.78
N ASN A 413 24.47 -39.44 2.22
CA ASN A 413 25.31 -40.39 1.48
C ASN A 413 25.60 -39.96 0.02
N GLY A 414 25.77 -38.66 -0.21
CA GLY A 414 26.07 -38.09 -1.53
C GLY A 414 24.87 -37.96 -2.48
N VAL A 415 23.65 -38.29 -2.03
CA VAL A 415 22.41 -38.12 -2.81
C VAL A 415 21.60 -36.96 -2.22
N GLU A 416 21.14 -36.05 -3.07
CA GLU A 416 20.31 -34.90 -2.71
C GLU A 416 18.81 -35.30 -2.69
N TYR A 417 18.13 -34.96 -1.60
CA TYR A 417 16.72 -35.21 -1.37
C TYR A 417 15.98 -33.90 -1.11
N THR A 418 14.83 -33.71 -1.75
CA THR A 418 13.93 -32.58 -1.51
C THR A 418 12.85 -33.01 -0.52
N ARG A 419 12.64 -32.24 0.55
CA ARG A 419 11.55 -32.48 1.52
C ARG A 419 10.23 -32.11 0.88
N ILE A 420 9.19 -32.93 1.09
CA ILE A 420 7.86 -32.71 0.50
C ILE A 420 6.74 -32.65 1.54
N ASN A 421 5.59 -32.11 1.12
CA ASN A 421 4.33 -31.94 1.88
C ASN A 421 4.32 -30.83 2.94
N SER A 422 5.34 -30.74 3.82
CA SER A 422 5.45 -29.64 4.79
C SER A 422 6.88 -29.46 5.33
N LYS A 423 7.17 -28.32 5.98
CA LYS A 423 8.46 -28.05 6.63
C LYS A 423 8.81 -29.06 7.73
N GLU A 424 7.80 -29.53 8.46
CA GLU A 424 7.94 -30.49 9.57
C GLU A 424 7.78 -31.95 9.11
N SER A 425 7.52 -32.20 7.83
CA SER A 425 7.40 -33.54 7.26
C SER A 425 8.74 -34.26 7.27
N ASN A 426 8.71 -35.56 7.59
CA ASN A 426 9.82 -36.50 7.37
C ASN A 426 9.57 -37.32 6.09
N GLN A 427 9.18 -36.65 5.00
CA GLN A 427 8.98 -37.27 3.68
C GLN A 427 9.79 -36.53 2.64
N PHE A 428 10.49 -37.30 1.80
CA PHE A 428 11.47 -36.79 0.87
C PHE A 428 11.36 -37.51 -0.48
N VAL A 429 11.71 -36.82 -1.56
CA VAL A 429 11.91 -37.40 -2.89
C VAL A 429 13.32 -37.06 -3.32
N LYS A 430 13.99 -37.91 -4.10
CA LYS A 430 15.30 -37.54 -4.66
C LYS A 430 15.14 -36.29 -5.51
N SER A 431 15.97 -35.27 -5.28
CA SER A 431 15.87 -34.01 -6.03
C SER A 431 16.06 -34.21 -7.53
N SER A 432 16.77 -35.27 -7.95
CA SER A 432 16.91 -35.68 -9.35
C SER A 432 15.59 -36.07 -10.01
N ASP A 433 14.59 -36.51 -9.26
CA ASP A 433 13.32 -37.05 -9.77
C ASP A 433 12.24 -35.97 -9.88
N LEU A 434 12.59 -34.73 -9.50
CA LEU A 434 11.74 -33.56 -9.51
C LEU A 434 12.20 -32.55 -10.58
N THR A 435 11.23 -31.84 -11.16
CA THR A 435 11.47 -30.79 -12.16
C THR A 435 10.57 -29.58 -11.92
N ASN A 436 11.08 -28.38 -12.22
CA ASN A 436 10.31 -27.14 -12.12
C ASN A 436 9.22 -27.00 -13.21
N THR A 437 9.28 -27.79 -14.27
CA THR A 437 8.34 -27.72 -15.40
C THR A 437 7.49 -28.98 -15.45
N LYS A 438 6.15 -28.84 -15.45
CA LYS A 438 5.23 -29.98 -15.57
C LYS A 438 5.56 -30.82 -16.81
N PRO A 439 5.97 -32.09 -16.66
CA PRO A 439 6.19 -32.97 -17.81
C PRO A 439 4.90 -33.10 -18.62
N ALA A 440 5.01 -32.99 -19.95
CA ALA A 440 3.88 -33.19 -20.83
C ALA A 440 3.27 -34.59 -20.62
N GLU A 441 1.94 -34.65 -20.51
CA GLU A 441 1.20 -35.92 -20.48
C GLU A 441 1.41 -36.63 -21.82
N THR A 442 2.29 -37.63 -21.84
CA THR A 442 2.31 -38.60 -22.93
C THR A 442 1.14 -39.53 -22.72
N THR A 443 -0.01 -39.21 -23.31
CA THR A 443 -1.09 -40.18 -23.45
C THR A 443 -0.50 -41.43 -24.11
N PRO A 444 -0.69 -42.64 -23.57
CA PRO A 444 -0.21 -43.85 -24.23
C PRO A 444 -0.67 -43.84 -25.69
N ALA A 445 0.25 -44.04 -26.62
CA ALA A 445 -0.10 -44.10 -28.04
C ALA A 445 -1.14 -45.21 -28.23
N VAL A 446 -2.40 -44.82 -28.41
CA VAL A 446 -3.48 -45.75 -28.64
C VAL A 446 -3.20 -46.44 -29.97
N GLN A 447 -2.92 -47.74 -29.96
CA GLN A 447 -2.65 -48.48 -31.19
C GLN A 447 -3.88 -48.44 -32.08
N THR A 448 -3.75 -47.86 -33.26
CA THR A 448 -4.84 -47.76 -34.24
C THR A 448 -4.61 -48.69 -35.42
N THR A 449 -5.69 -49.19 -36.02
CA THR A 449 -5.65 -50.03 -37.22
C THR A 449 -6.73 -49.62 -38.20
N THR A 450 -6.45 -49.68 -39.50
CA THR A 450 -7.43 -49.43 -40.56
C THR A 450 -8.11 -50.74 -40.96
N LYS A 451 -9.45 -50.74 -40.92
CA LYS A 451 -10.27 -51.92 -41.26
C LYS A 451 -11.34 -51.57 -42.30
N THR A 452 -11.85 -52.58 -43.00
CA THR A 452 -12.96 -52.41 -43.96
C THR A 452 -14.31 -52.69 -43.30
N ILE A 453 -15.27 -51.79 -43.51
CA ILE A 453 -16.65 -51.96 -43.06
C ILE A 453 -17.36 -52.94 -44.00
N ASN A 454 -17.58 -54.17 -43.58
CA ASN A 454 -18.19 -55.20 -44.44
C ASN A 454 -19.72 -55.15 -44.44
N HIS A 455 -20.36 -54.50 -43.47
CA HIS A 455 -21.79 -54.23 -43.41
C HIS A 455 -22.04 -52.78 -43.00
N ILE A 456 -23.07 -52.14 -43.58
CA ILE A 456 -23.45 -50.76 -43.22
C ILE A 456 -23.56 -50.65 -41.70
N ALA A 457 -22.92 -49.62 -41.13
CA ALA A 457 -22.76 -49.49 -39.70
C ALA A 457 -23.36 -48.17 -39.17
N THR A 458 -23.89 -48.25 -37.96
CA THR A 458 -24.33 -47.11 -37.16
C THR A 458 -23.25 -46.77 -36.14
N ALA A 459 -23.09 -45.49 -35.80
CA ALA A 459 -22.21 -45.06 -34.73
C ALA A 459 -22.92 -45.13 -33.37
N TYR A 460 -22.23 -45.68 -32.37
CA TYR A 460 -22.72 -45.85 -31.00
C TYR A 460 -21.84 -45.07 -30.00
N ALA A 461 -22.39 -44.75 -28.84
CA ALA A 461 -21.64 -44.36 -27.65
C ALA A 461 -21.00 -45.61 -27.01
N LYS A 462 -20.11 -45.40 -26.03
CA LYS A 462 -19.44 -46.49 -25.28
C LYS A 462 -20.42 -47.43 -24.59
N ASP A 463 -21.58 -46.92 -24.17
CA ASP A 463 -22.67 -47.69 -23.54
C ASP A 463 -23.57 -48.44 -24.54
N GLY A 464 -23.29 -48.32 -25.84
CA GLY A 464 -24.04 -49.00 -26.91
C GLY A 464 -25.31 -48.25 -27.38
N LYS A 465 -25.60 -47.05 -26.86
CA LYS A 465 -26.67 -46.19 -27.39
C LYS A 465 -26.26 -45.58 -28.72
N THR A 466 -27.22 -45.35 -29.61
CA THR A 466 -26.96 -44.79 -30.95
C THR A 466 -26.66 -43.29 -30.82
N VAL A 467 -25.54 -42.83 -31.39
CA VAL A 467 -25.11 -41.41 -31.33
C VAL A 467 -25.20 -40.66 -32.66
N VAL A 468 -25.30 -41.38 -33.78
CA VAL A 468 -25.54 -40.81 -35.11
C VAL A 468 -26.68 -41.58 -35.78
N ALA A 469 -27.41 -40.93 -36.67
CA ALA A 469 -28.48 -41.54 -37.46
C ALA A 469 -28.06 -42.88 -38.10
N LYS A 470 -29.06 -43.74 -38.39
CA LYS A 470 -28.85 -45.06 -39.03
C LYS A 470 -27.97 -44.90 -40.27
N ASN A 471 -27.02 -45.84 -40.45
CA ASN A 471 -26.12 -45.94 -41.61
C ASN A 471 -25.04 -44.85 -41.67
N ALA A 472 -24.53 -44.40 -40.52
CA ALA A 472 -23.42 -43.44 -40.41
C ALA A 472 -22.17 -43.81 -41.23
N TYR A 473 -21.91 -45.10 -41.45
CA TYR A 473 -20.79 -45.56 -42.27
C TYR A 473 -21.23 -46.56 -43.34
N HIS A 474 -20.80 -46.33 -44.58
CA HIS A 474 -21.17 -47.17 -45.71
C HIS A 474 -20.38 -48.48 -45.76
N ALA A 475 -20.96 -49.47 -46.43
CA ALA A 475 -20.26 -50.73 -46.62
C ALA A 475 -19.20 -50.63 -47.71
N TYR A 476 -18.07 -51.28 -47.42
CA TYR A 476 -16.82 -51.37 -48.17
C TYR A 476 -15.91 -50.14 -48.05
N ASP A 477 -16.28 -49.17 -47.21
CA ASP A 477 -15.40 -48.07 -46.84
C ASP A 477 -14.34 -48.55 -45.84
N SER A 478 -13.20 -47.86 -45.83
CA SER A 478 -12.17 -48.02 -44.81
C SER A 478 -12.47 -47.13 -43.60
N ILE A 479 -12.23 -47.64 -42.40
CA ILE A 479 -12.33 -46.89 -41.14
C ILE A 479 -11.10 -47.17 -40.29
N THR A 480 -10.52 -46.11 -39.73
CA THR A 480 -9.45 -46.25 -38.73
C THR A 480 -10.09 -46.35 -37.35
N VAL A 481 -9.67 -47.35 -36.59
CA VAL A 481 -10.21 -47.64 -35.27
C VAL A 481 -9.10 -47.92 -34.28
N VAL A 482 -9.38 -47.74 -33.00
CA VAL A 482 -8.55 -48.28 -31.92
C VAL A 482 -8.54 -49.80 -32.02
N ALA A 483 -7.37 -50.43 -31.88
CA ALA A 483 -7.22 -51.87 -32.07
C ALA A 483 -7.97 -52.69 -31.00
N GLU A 484 -8.08 -52.16 -29.78
CA GLU A 484 -8.81 -52.77 -28.69
C GLU A 484 -10.33 -52.54 -28.81
N LYS A 485 -11.12 -53.56 -28.46
CA LYS A 485 -12.58 -53.52 -28.50
C LYS A 485 -13.13 -53.17 -27.13
N VAL A 486 -14.14 -52.32 -27.10
CA VAL A 486 -14.92 -52.03 -25.89
C VAL A 486 -16.35 -52.50 -26.15
N ASN A 487 -16.89 -53.38 -25.29
CA ASN A 487 -18.24 -53.94 -25.42
C ASN A 487 -18.53 -54.53 -26.81
N GLY A 488 -17.55 -55.20 -27.42
CA GLY A 488 -17.67 -55.78 -28.76
C GLY A 488 -17.74 -54.76 -29.91
N MET A 489 -17.36 -53.50 -29.66
CA MET A 489 -17.30 -52.41 -30.62
C MET A 489 -15.88 -51.86 -30.71
N TYR A 490 -15.54 -51.33 -31.88
CA TYR A 490 -14.31 -50.59 -32.12
C TYR A 490 -14.55 -49.10 -31.95
N GLN A 491 -13.66 -48.39 -31.25
CA GLN A 491 -13.69 -46.92 -31.20
C GLN A 491 -13.14 -46.33 -32.49
N VAL A 492 -13.83 -45.36 -33.07
CA VAL A 492 -13.45 -44.71 -34.33
C VAL A 492 -12.37 -43.67 -34.09
N VAL A 493 -11.47 -43.54 -35.07
CA VAL A 493 -10.41 -42.53 -35.11
C VAL A 493 -10.72 -41.55 -36.26
N GLU A 494 -10.87 -40.28 -35.93
CA GLU A 494 -11.06 -39.19 -36.89
C GLU A 494 -9.93 -38.18 -36.68
N ASN A 495 -9.35 -37.65 -37.75
CA ASN A 495 -8.22 -36.70 -37.70
C ASN A 495 -7.05 -37.17 -36.80
N GLY A 496 -6.76 -38.47 -36.78
CA GLY A 496 -5.66 -39.06 -36.01
C GLY A 496 -5.93 -39.18 -34.50
N LYS A 497 -7.14 -38.91 -34.02
CA LYS A 497 -7.50 -39.03 -32.60
C LYS A 497 -8.72 -39.95 -32.41
N PRO A 498 -8.75 -40.81 -31.37
CA PRO A 498 -9.96 -41.54 -31.00
C PRO A 498 -11.09 -40.56 -30.67
N VAL A 499 -12.26 -40.77 -31.25
CA VAL A 499 -13.47 -40.00 -30.98
C VAL A 499 -14.48 -40.86 -30.22
N GLU A 500 -15.46 -40.25 -29.57
CA GLU A 500 -16.51 -40.96 -28.81
C GLU A 500 -17.58 -41.61 -29.71
N LYS A 501 -17.14 -42.19 -30.83
CA LYS A 501 -17.98 -42.96 -31.77
C LYS A 501 -17.48 -44.38 -31.81
N TYR A 502 -18.40 -45.34 -31.77
CA TYR A 502 -18.09 -46.76 -31.75
C TYR A 502 -18.85 -47.51 -32.86
N VAL A 503 -18.19 -48.50 -33.47
CA VAL A 503 -18.77 -49.35 -34.52
C VAL A 503 -18.71 -50.81 -34.10
N LYS A 504 -19.84 -51.53 -34.20
CA LYS A 504 -19.90 -52.96 -33.85
C LYS A 504 -18.88 -53.78 -34.63
N ALA A 505 -18.07 -54.57 -33.92
CA ALA A 505 -17.05 -55.42 -34.53
C ALA A 505 -17.65 -56.42 -35.54
N GLY A 506 -18.89 -56.88 -35.31
CA GLY A 506 -19.62 -57.75 -36.25
C GLY A 506 -19.90 -57.13 -37.63
N ASN A 507 -19.83 -55.81 -37.79
CA ASN A 507 -19.93 -55.15 -39.09
C ASN A 507 -18.58 -55.08 -39.83
N ILE A 508 -17.47 -55.25 -39.10
CA ILE A 508 -16.09 -55.12 -39.60
C ILE A 508 -15.45 -56.52 -39.69
N ASP A 509 -15.17 -57.14 -38.55
CA ASP A 509 -14.55 -58.48 -38.46
C ASP A 509 -15.55 -59.59 -38.80
N GLY A 510 -16.84 -59.34 -38.63
CA GLY A 510 -17.90 -60.32 -38.83
C GLY A 510 -18.08 -61.28 -37.66
N THR A 511 -18.89 -62.30 -37.89
CA THR A 511 -19.19 -63.38 -36.94
C THR A 511 -19.12 -64.70 -37.69
N SER A 512 -18.23 -65.60 -37.25
CA SER A 512 -18.14 -66.96 -37.79
C SER A 512 -19.43 -67.72 -37.47
N ARG A 513 -20.05 -68.33 -38.47
CA ARG A 513 -21.26 -69.15 -38.33
C ARG A 513 -21.12 -70.44 -39.13
N THR A 514 -21.53 -71.54 -38.53
CA THR A 514 -21.53 -72.85 -39.19
C THR A 514 -22.79 -73.03 -40.04
N VAL A 515 -22.62 -73.50 -41.27
CA VAL A 515 -23.71 -73.76 -42.21
C VAL A 515 -24.40 -75.09 -41.89
N LYS A 516 -25.72 -75.07 -41.65
CA LYS A 516 -26.54 -76.26 -41.30
C LYS A 516 -27.08 -77.01 -42.53
N HIS A 517 -27.22 -76.34 -43.66
CA HIS A 517 -27.72 -76.92 -44.91
C HIS A 517 -26.88 -76.45 -46.10
N ASN A 518 -26.66 -77.30 -47.10
CA ASN A 518 -26.00 -76.91 -48.34
C ASN A 518 -26.66 -75.66 -48.92
N SER A 519 -25.88 -74.60 -49.14
CA SER A 519 -26.41 -73.30 -49.50
C SER A 519 -25.69 -72.70 -50.70
N TYR A 520 -26.44 -72.13 -51.64
CA TYR A 520 -25.84 -71.28 -52.65
C TYR A 520 -25.51 -69.90 -52.06
N VAL A 521 -24.44 -69.29 -52.55
CA VAL A 521 -24.19 -67.86 -52.36
C VAL A 521 -25.05 -67.09 -53.37
N TYR A 522 -25.65 -65.98 -52.95
CA TYR A 522 -26.53 -65.13 -53.74
C TYR A 522 -25.94 -63.73 -53.89
N LYS A 523 -26.39 -63.00 -54.91
CA LYS A 523 -26.12 -61.56 -55.11
C LYS A 523 -27.23 -60.72 -54.46
N ASN A 524 -27.03 -59.41 -54.38
CA ASN A 524 -28.01 -58.45 -53.85
C ASN A 524 -29.35 -58.44 -54.59
N ASN A 525 -29.40 -58.93 -55.83
CA ASN A 525 -30.61 -59.10 -56.63
C ASN A 525 -31.29 -60.47 -56.45
N GLY A 526 -30.86 -61.28 -55.47
CA GLY A 526 -31.43 -62.60 -55.18
C GLY A 526 -31.04 -63.71 -56.16
N LYS A 527 -30.31 -63.41 -57.25
CA LYS A 527 -29.79 -64.45 -58.16
C LYS A 527 -28.60 -65.15 -57.52
N ALA A 528 -28.44 -66.45 -57.79
CA ALA A 528 -27.27 -67.20 -57.34
C ALA A 528 -25.98 -66.56 -57.87
N TYR A 529 -24.99 -66.39 -57.00
CA TYR A 529 -23.64 -66.00 -57.36
C TYR A 529 -23.03 -67.10 -58.23
N THR A 530 -22.61 -66.74 -59.43
CA THR A 530 -22.00 -67.67 -60.38
C THR A 530 -20.56 -67.30 -60.65
N TYR A 531 -19.73 -68.31 -60.88
CA TYR A 531 -18.35 -68.18 -61.31
C TYR A 531 -18.12 -69.05 -62.55
N LYS A 532 -17.19 -68.65 -63.41
CA LYS A 532 -16.81 -69.42 -64.59
C LYS A 532 -15.59 -70.26 -64.25
N LYS A 533 -15.64 -71.56 -64.57
CA LYS A 533 -14.49 -72.46 -64.46
C LYS A 533 -14.23 -73.08 -65.83
N THR A 534 -12.96 -73.12 -66.22
CA THR A 534 -12.52 -73.84 -67.42
C THR A 534 -12.50 -75.33 -67.11
N VAL A 535 -13.21 -76.12 -67.91
CA VAL A 535 -13.27 -77.58 -67.77
C VAL A 535 -12.92 -78.24 -69.11
N LYS A 536 -12.28 -79.40 -69.04
CA LYS A 536 -12.02 -80.23 -70.22
C LYS A 536 -13.32 -80.92 -70.65
N LYS A 537 -13.66 -80.80 -71.94
CA LYS A 537 -14.74 -81.54 -72.60
C LYS A 537 -14.12 -82.24 -73.82
N GLY A 538 -13.71 -83.49 -73.65
CA GLY A 538 -12.84 -84.18 -74.62
C GLY A 538 -11.47 -83.50 -74.72
N LYS A 539 -11.00 -83.25 -75.96
CA LYS A 539 -9.72 -82.55 -76.24
C LYS A 539 -9.77 -81.02 -76.11
N LYS A 540 -10.93 -80.41 -75.81
CA LYS A 540 -11.13 -78.95 -75.77
C LYS A 540 -11.36 -78.45 -74.33
N HIS A 541 -10.88 -77.24 -74.03
CA HIS A 541 -11.18 -76.52 -72.80
C HIS A 541 -12.37 -75.58 -73.02
N VAL A 542 -13.43 -75.69 -72.21
CA VAL A 542 -14.64 -74.87 -72.31
C VAL A 542 -14.90 -74.17 -70.97
N LYS A 543 -15.28 -72.89 -71.01
CA LYS A 543 -15.69 -72.14 -69.81
C LYS A 543 -17.14 -72.48 -69.47
N LYS A 544 -17.38 -73.11 -68.32
CA LYS A 544 -18.72 -73.41 -67.81
C LYS A 544 -19.04 -72.56 -66.58
N THR A 545 -20.30 -72.13 -66.48
CA THR A 545 -20.80 -71.32 -65.37
C THR A 545 -21.32 -72.23 -64.25
N TYR A 546 -20.85 -72.01 -63.04
CA TYR A 546 -21.24 -72.77 -61.84
C TYR A 546 -21.85 -71.82 -60.81
N LYS A 547 -22.84 -72.30 -60.05
CA LYS A 547 -23.33 -71.60 -58.85
C LYS A 547 -22.35 -71.87 -57.70
N LYS A 548 -21.98 -70.83 -56.94
CA LYS A 548 -21.11 -70.99 -55.76
C LYS A 548 -21.92 -71.65 -54.64
N LEU A 549 -21.53 -72.86 -54.27
CA LEU A 549 -22.13 -73.68 -53.22
C LEU A 549 -21.21 -73.64 -51.99
N VAL A 550 -21.81 -73.51 -50.81
CA VAL A 550 -21.20 -73.66 -49.49
C VAL A 550 -21.81 -74.90 -48.86
N LYS A 551 -20.96 -75.83 -48.41
CA LYS A 551 -21.42 -77.14 -47.92
C LYS A 551 -21.84 -77.06 -46.45
N LYS A 552 -22.75 -77.96 -46.06
CA LYS A 552 -23.09 -78.19 -44.65
C LYS A 552 -21.81 -78.49 -43.86
N GLY A 553 -21.69 -77.85 -42.70
CA GLY A 553 -20.54 -77.95 -41.80
C GLY A 553 -19.45 -76.90 -42.03
N GLU A 554 -19.46 -76.18 -43.16
CA GLU A 554 -18.47 -75.12 -43.40
C GLU A 554 -18.75 -73.90 -42.50
N ASN A 555 -17.68 -73.31 -41.96
CA ASN A 555 -17.76 -72.05 -41.23
C ASN A 555 -17.65 -70.87 -42.21
N VAL A 556 -18.60 -69.95 -42.14
CA VAL A 556 -18.63 -68.74 -42.97
C VAL A 556 -18.75 -67.51 -42.09
N THR A 557 -17.90 -66.52 -42.34
CA THR A 557 -17.99 -65.21 -41.72
C THR A 557 -19.19 -64.44 -42.26
N THR A 558 -20.11 -64.11 -41.38
CA THR A 558 -21.27 -63.25 -41.66
C THR A 558 -21.05 -61.85 -41.11
N TYR A 559 -21.45 -60.82 -41.84
CA TYR A 559 -21.25 -59.42 -41.44
C TYR A 559 -22.58 -58.76 -41.13
N GLY A 560 -22.67 -58.18 -39.94
CA GLY A 560 -23.84 -57.46 -39.44
C GLY A 560 -25.10 -58.31 -39.27
N SER A 561 -26.24 -57.64 -39.19
CA SER A 561 -27.55 -58.28 -39.09
C SER A 561 -28.04 -58.81 -40.45
N ALA A 562 -28.93 -59.81 -40.43
CA ALA A 562 -29.56 -60.28 -41.65
C ALA A 562 -30.54 -59.25 -42.20
N PHE A 563 -30.57 -59.09 -43.52
CA PHE A 563 -31.53 -58.23 -44.20
C PHE A 563 -32.30 -58.98 -45.28
N THR A 564 -33.39 -58.38 -45.76
CA THR A 564 -34.29 -59.03 -46.71
C THR A 564 -33.80 -58.79 -48.14
N ILE A 565 -33.52 -59.86 -48.87
CA ILE A 565 -33.26 -59.84 -50.32
C ILE A 565 -34.27 -60.77 -50.98
N ASN A 566 -35.07 -60.24 -51.91
CA ASN A 566 -36.08 -61.00 -52.64
C ASN A 566 -36.96 -61.89 -51.73
N GLY A 567 -37.50 -61.28 -50.65
CA GLY A 567 -38.36 -61.96 -49.67
C GLY A 567 -37.63 -62.88 -48.66
N HIS A 568 -36.33 -63.13 -48.82
CA HIS A 568 -35.58 -64.01 -47.92
C HIS A 568 -34.63 -63.22 -47.00
N LYS A 569 -34.60 -63.57 -45.70
CA LYS A 569 -33.57 -63.08 -44.79
C LYS A 569 -32.22 -63.69 -45.16
N MET A 570 -31.23 -62.85 -45.45
CA MET A 570 -29.88 -63.26 -45.81
C MET A 570 -28.85 -62.52 -44.97
N TYR A 571 -27.78 -63.23 -44.59
CA TYR A 571 -26.56 -62.62 -44.08
C TYR A 571 -25.64 -62.26 -45.23
N ARG A 572 -24.92 -61.16 -45.07
CA ARG A 572 -23.82 -60.81 -45.96
C ARG A 572 -22.58 -61.61 -45.59
N VAL A 573 -21.91 -62.17 -46.59
CA VAL A 573 -20.70 -63.00 -46.42
C VAL A 573 -19.52 -62.49 -47.23
N GLY A 574 -19.68 -61.38 -47.96
CA GLY A 574 -18.61 -60.72 -48.71
C GLY A 574 -19.13 -59.65 -49.67
N LYS A 575 -18.26 -59.21 -50.60
CA LYS A 575 -18.64 -58.22 -51.62
C LYS A 575 -19.74 -58.74 -52.55
N ASN A 576 -20.95 -58.17 -52.45
CA ASN A 576 -22.14 -58.61 -53.18
C ASN A 576 -22.42 -60.13 -53.07
N GLN A 577 -22.18 -60.70 -51.88
CA GLN A 577 -22.32 -62.13 -51.60
C GLN A 577 -23.15 -62.34 -50.33
N TYR A 578 -24.17 -63.18 -50.44
CA TYR A 578 -25.18 -63.38 -49.41
C TYR A 578 -25.55 -64.86 -49.26
N ILE A 579 -25.88 -65.28 -48.05
CA ILE A 579 -26.36 -66.65 -47.76
C ILE A 579 -27.63 -66.52 -46.92
N LYS A 580 -28.66 -67.34 -47.22
CA LYS A 580 -29.92 -67.29 -46.46
C LYS A 580 -29.66 -67.58 -44.98
N LYS A 581 -30.24 -66.76 -44.10
CA LYS A 581 -30.15 -66.89 -42.64
C LYS A 581 -30.61 -68.28 -42.17
N ALA A 582 -31.64 -68.84 -42.81
CA ALA A 582 -32.16 -70.17 -42.49
C ALA A 582 -31.19 -71.34 -42.76
N ASN A 583 -30.07 -71.10 -43.46
CA ASN A 583 -29.06 -72.13 -43.71
C ASN A 583 -27.90 -72.11 -42.69
N PHE A 584 -27.94 -71.20 -41.72
CA PHE A 584 -27.05 -71.15 -40.54
C PHE A 584 -27.88 -71.50 -39.30
#